data_AF-A0AAV1XSS9-F1
#
_entry.id   AF-A0AAV1XSS9-F1
#
_cell.length_a   1.000
_cell.length_b   1.000
_cell.length_c   1.000
_cell.angle_alpha   90.00
_cell.angle_beta   90.00
_cell.angle_gamma   90.00
#
_symmetry.space_group_name_H-M   'P 1'
#
loop_
_entity.id
_entity.type
_entity.pdbx_description
1 polymer ?
#
loop_
_entity_poly.entity_id
_entity_poly.type
_entity_poly.pdbx_seq_one_letter_code
_entity_poly.pdbx_strand_id
1 'polypeptide(L)'
;MEADEWEMVQKKGTQFVVNDQPFYVNGFNTYWLMVFAADESTKGKVTEVFKHAASVGMSVCRTWAFNDGQWRALQKSPSLYDEDVFKALDFVVSEAKKYKIRLILSLVNNWEAYGGKAQYVKWGNAAGLNLTSDDDFFSHPTLKDYYKAHVKASSFKFNTLKPPSFGHYFLSF
;
A
#
# COMPACT_ATOMS: atom_id res chain seq x y z
N MET A 1 -5.01 -24.83 20.66
CA MET A 1 -4.75 -23.40 20.41
C MET A 1 -5.47 -23.08 19.12
N GLU A 2 -6.64 -22.46 19.21
CA GLU A 2 -7.38 -22.07 18.02
C GLU A 2 -6.56 -21.05 17.24
N ALA A 3 -6.47 -21.23 15.93
CA ALA A 3 -5.87 -20.25 15.06
C ALA A 3 -6.67 -18.95 15.26
N ASP A 4 -5.99 -17.89 15.72
CA ASP A 4 -6.51 -16.52 15.76
C ASP A 4 -6.73 -16.12 14.29
N GLU A 5 -7.84 -16.59 13.68
CA GLU A 5 -8.19 -16.36 12.28
C GLU A 5 -8.60 -14.90 12.14
N TRP A 6 -7.58 -14.08 11.96
CA TRP A 6 -7.73 -12.66 11.79
C TRP A 6 -8.22 -12.40 10.37
N GLU A 7 -9.54 -12.52 10.16
CA GLU A 7 -10.16 -12.65 8.84
C GLU A 7 -10.24 -11.38 7.98
N MET A 8 -10.50 -11.52 6.67
CA MET A 8 -10.66 -10.38 5.75
C MET A 8 -11.84 -9.52 6.16
N VAL A 9 -11.68 -8.20 6.07
CA VAL A 9 -12.84 -7.33 6.23
C VAL A 9 -13.71 -7.47 4.99
N GLN A 10 -14.98 -7.76 5.23
CA GLN A 10 -16.02 -7.86 4.20
C GLN A 10 -17.04 -6.73 4.38
N LYS A 11 -18.01 -6.66 3.48
CA LYS A 11 -19.18 -5.77 3.61
C LYS A 11 -20.46 -6.59 3.69
N LYS A 12 -21.40 -6.14 4.53
CA LYS A 12 -22.77 -6.63 4.59
C LYS A 12 -23.71 -5.42 4.52
N GLY A 13 -24.31 -5.20 3.34
CA GLY A 13 -25.03 -3.96 3.05
C GLY A 13 -24.09 -2.76 3.13
N THR A 14 -24.35 -1.85 4.06
CA THR A 14 -23.57 -0.62 4.32
C THR A 14 -22.55 -0.75 5.45
N GLN A 15 -22.44 -1.93 6.08
CA GLN A 15 -21.60 -2.16 7.26
C GLN A 15 -20.39 -3.03 6.92
N PHE A 16 -19.19 -2.67 7.42
CA PHE A 16 -18.05 -3.59 7.39
C PHE A 16 -18.22 -4.68 8.43
N VAL A 17 -17.79 -5.90 8.11
CA VAL A 17 -17.85 -7.06 9.00
C VAL A 17 -16.55 -7.87 8.98
N VAL A 18 -16.26 -8.52 10.10
CA VAL A 18 -15.22 -9.55 10.25
C VAL A 18 -15.88 -10.69 11.01
N ASN A 19 -15.84 -11.92 10.47
CA ASN A 19 -16.51 -13.09 11.05
C ASN A 19 -18.01 -12.82 11.34
N ASP A 20 -18.70 -12.20 10.37
CA ASP A 20 -20.09 -11.73 10.47
C ASP A 20 -20.39 -10.71 11.60
N GLN A 21 -19.39 -10.24 12.34
CA GLN A 21 -19.54 -9.22 13.38
C GLN A 21 -19.28 -7.81 12.83
N PRO A 22 -20.04 -6.77 13.24
CA PRO A 22 -19.78 -5.40 12.83
C PRO A 22 -18.36 -4.95 13.16
N PHE A 23 -17.65 -4.47 12.13
CA PHE A 23 -16.33 -3.89 12.25
C PHE A 23 -16.40 -2.38 12.05
N TYR A 24 -15.97 -1.62 13.06
CA TYR A 24 -15.89 -0.16 12.99
C TYR A 24 -14.44 0.27 12.88
N VAL A 25 -14.18 1.17 11.93
CA VAL A 25 -12.84 1.72 11.70
C VAL A 25 -12.55 2.79 12.74
N ASN A 26 -11.55 2.55 13.58
CA ASN A 26 -10.85 3.58 14.35
C ASN A 26 -9.43 3.64 13.82
N GLY A 27 -9.07 4.68 13.08
CA GLY A 27 -7.86 4.61 12.27
C GLY A 27 -7.08 5.90 12.15
N PHE A 28 -5.94 5.79 11.48
CA PHE A 28 -4.99 6.87 11.28
C PHE A 28 -4.36 6.79 9.89
N ASN A 29 -3.76 7.90 9.44
CA ASN A 29 -3.02 7.98 8.18
C ASN A 29 -1.54 8.22 8.48
N THR A 30 -0.68 7.35 7.94
CA THR A 30 0.77 7.50 8.05
C THR A 30 1.39 7.12 6.71
N TYR A 31 1.48 8.07 5.80
CA TYR A 31 1.87 7.82 4.41
C TYR A 31 3.35 7.41 4.23
N TRP A 32 4.21 7.78 5.19
CA TRP A 32 5.67 7.68 5.07
C TRP A 32 6.27 6.36 5.56
N LEU A 33 5.46 5.41 6.03
CA LEU A 33 5.93 4.19 6.69
C LEU A 33 6.93 3.40 5.83
N MET A 34 6.64 3.22 4.54
CA MET A 34 7.53 2.49 3.62
C MET A 34 8.89 3.17 3.46
N VAL A 35 8.93 4.50 3.32
CA VAL A 35 10.18 5.26 3.14
C VAL A 35 11.04 5.25 4.42
N PHE A 36 10.41 5.23 5.59
CA PHE A 36 11.10 5.12 6.87
C PHE A 36 11.58 3.68 7.14
N ALA A 37 10.81 2.68 6.73
CA ALA A 37 11.21 1.28 6.82
C ALA A 37 12.41 0.93 5.91
N ALA A 38 12.59 1.68 4.81
CA ALA A 38 13.69 1.50 3.87
C ALA A 38 15.03 2.06 4.38
N ASP A 39 15.09 2.55 5.62
CA ASP A 39 16.28 3.11 6.24
C ASP A 39 16.41 2.60 7.67
N GLU A 40 17.49 1.88 7.93
CA GLU A 40 17.74 1.24 9.23
C GLU A 40 17.75 2.25 10.39
N SER A 41 18.14 3.51 10.17
CA SER A 41 18.12 4.54 11.22
C SER A 41 16.71 5.00 11.60
N THR A 42 15.73 4.83 10.71
CA THR A 42 14.33 5.25 10.94
C THR A 42 13.34 4.09 11.04
N LYS A 43 13.76 2.87 10.67
CA LYS A 43 12.93 1.66 10.64
C LYS A 43 12.25 1.38 11.99
N GLY A 44 12.95 1.62 13.10
CA GLY A 44 12.38 1.48 14.45
C GLY A 44 11.16 2.36 14.71
N LYS A 45 11.05 3.52 14.05
CA LYS A 45 9.89 4.44 14.21
C LYS A 45 8.59 3.83 13.69
N VAL A 46 8.67 2.92 12.71
CA VAL A 46 7.49 2.18 12.18
C VAL A 46 6.90 1.29 13.28
N THR A 47 7.76 0.54 13.97
CA THR A 47 7.38 -0.27 15.14
C THR A 47 6.76 0.58 16.24
N GLU A 48 7.37 1.72 16.57
CA GLU A 48 6.88 2.62 17.62
C GLU A 48 5.49 3.17 17.30
N VAL A 49 5.24 3.59 16.05
CA VAL A 49 3.93 4.09 15.63
C VAL A 49 2.85 3.02 15.76
N PHE A 50 3.10 1.79 15.28
CA PHE A 50 2.11 0.71 15.42
C PHE A 50 1.88 0.31 16.88
N LYS A 51 2.94 0.27 17.70
CA LYS A 51 2.84 0.01 19.14
C LYS A 51 1.97 1.07 19.84
N HIS A 52 2.21 2.35 19.55
CA HIS A 52 1.43 3.44 20.15
C HIS A 52 -0.02 3.42 19.66
N ALA A 53 -0.26 3.27 18.37
CA ALA A 53 -1.59 3.17 17.80
C ALA A 53 -2.41 2.04 18.44
N ALA A 54 -1.81 0.86 18.61
CA ALA A 54 -2.45 -0.27 19.29
C ALA A 54 -2.73 0.04 20.77
N SER A 55 -1.83 0.74 21.47
CA SER A 55 -2.01 1.09 22.89
C SER A 55 -3.19 2.04 23.15
N VAL A 56 -3.62 2.79 22.13
CA VAL A 56 -4.78 3.71 22.19
C VAL A 56 -6.00 3.16 21.44
N GLY A 57 -5.99 1.88 21.06
CA GLY A 57 -7.14 1.20 20.47
C GLY A 57 -7.43 1.53 19.00
N MET A 58 -6.44 2.01 18.24
CA MET A 58 -6.58 2.14 16.78
C MET A 58 -6.49 0.77 16.09
N SER A 59 -7.34 0.55 15.09
CA SER A 59 -7.53 -0.73 14.41
C SER A 59 -7.14 -0.72 12.92
N VAL A 60 -7.04 0.46 12.28
CA VAL A 60 -6.74 0.58 10.85
C VAL A 60 -5.71 1.68 10.57
N CYS A 61 -4.71 1.37 9.76
CA CYS A 61 -3.75 2.34 9.24
C CYS A 61 -3.90 2.46 7.72
N ARG A 62 -4.07 3.69 7.22
CA ARG A 62 -3.92 4.00 5.81
C ARG A 62 -2.49 4.47 5.52
N THR A 63 -1.83 3.83 4.57
CA THR A 63 -0.46 4.16 4.13
C THR A 63 -0.34 4.05 2.60
N TRP A 64 0.79 4.51 2.07
CA TRP A 64 1.11 4.38 0.65
C TRP A 64 1.90 3.11 0.38
N ALA A 65 1.50 2.40 -0.67
CA ALA A 65 2.22 1.29 -1.28
C ALA A 65 2.74 1.70 -2.68
N PHE A 66 3.07 2.98 -2.83
CA PHE A 66 3.68 3.57 -4.01
C PHE A 66 4.75 4.59 -3.58
N ASN A 67 5.73 4.78 -4.46
CA ASN A 67 6.65 5.91 -4.50
C ASN A 67 7.28 5.87 -5.89
N ASP A 68 6.85 6.77 -6.77
CA ASP A 68 7.05 6.62 -8.22
C ASP A 68 8.17 7.55 -8.70
N GLY A 69 9.31 6.97 -9.11
CA GLY A 69 10.38 7.68 -9.81
C GLY A 69 11.15 8.72 -8.98
N GLN A 70 11.03 8.71 -7.65
CA GLN A 70 11.69 9.68 -6.75
C GLN A 70 12.75 9.04 -5.82
N TRP A 71 13.28 9.81 -4.87
CA TRP A 71 14.14 9.28 -3.80
C TRP A 71 13.45 8.13 -3.06
N ARG A 72 14.15 6.99 -2.93
CA ARG A 72 13.59 5.73 -2.39
C ARG A 72 12.33 5.28 -3.11
N ALA A 73 12.29 5.46 -4.43
CA ALA A 73 11.20 4.96 -5.26
C ALA A 73 10.98 3.47 -5.03
N LEU A 74 9.73 3.10 -4.80
CA LEU A 74 9.31 1.71 -4.93
C LEU A 74 9.29 1.33 -6.40
N GLN A 75 8.68 2.17 -7.24
CA GLN A 75 8.62 1.99 -8.68
C GLN A 75 9.57 3.00 -9.35
N LYS A 76 10.73 2.54 -9.82
CA LYS A 76 11.75 3.39 -10.44
C LYS A 76 11.35 3.85 -11.84
N SER A 77 10.73 2.94 -12.59
CA SER A 77 10.13 3.18 -13.91
C SER A 77 9.02 2.15 -14.16
N PRO A 78 8.23 2.24 -15.24
CA PRO A 78 7.17 1.27 -15.52
C PRO A 78 7.68 -0.17 -15.44
N SER A 79 7.05 -0.98 -14.59
CA SER A 79 7.41 -2.38 -14.33
C SER A 79 8.80 -2.66 -13.74
N LEU A 80 9.56 -1.64 -13.33
CA LEU A 80 10.86 -1.78 -12.67
C LEU A 80 10.78 -1.30 -11.22
N TYR A 81 11.05 -2.20 -10.28
CA TYR A 81 10.91 -1.95 -8.86
C TYR A 81 12.24 -2.00 -8.11
N ASP A 82 12.25 -1.38 -6.94
CA ASP A 82 13.33 -1.54 -5.97
C ASP A 82 12.95 -2.62 -4.95
N GLU A 83 13.66 -3.74 -4.96
CA GLU A 83 13.36 -4.88 -4.08
C GLU A 83 13.64 -4.58 -2.60
N ASP A 84 14.56 -3.67 -2.28
CA ASP A 84 14.83 -3.31 -0.89
C ASP A 84 13.72 -2.40 -0.34
N VAL A 85 13.16 -1.53 -1.18
CA VAL A 85 11.95 -0.76 -0.82
C VAL A 85 10.71 -1.67 -0.72
N PHE A 86 10.63 -2.74 -1.52
CA PHE A 86 9.60 -3.76 -1.32
C PHE A 86 9.73 -4.48 0.04
N LYS A 87 10.93 -4.91 0.43
CA LYS A 87 11.17 -5.49 1.76
C LYS A 87 10.81 -4.52 2.89
N ALA A 88 10.99 -3.23 2.67
CA ALA A 88 10.55 -2.20 3.60
C ALA A 88 9.02 -2.16 3.75
N LEU A 89 8.29 -2.26 2.64
CA LEU A 89 6.83 -2.40 2.69
C LEU A 89 6.41 -3.72 3.37
N ASP A 90 7.11 -4.82 3.13
CA ASP A 90 6.88 -6.10 3.81
C ASP A 90 7.05 -5.96 5.33
N PHE A 91 8.07 -5.22 5.77
CA PHE A 91 8.29 -4.90 7.18
C PHE A 91 7.12 -4.11 7.78
N VAL A 92 6.61 -3.09 7.07
CA VAL A 92 5.40 -2.34 7.49
C VAL A 92 4.20 -3.27 7.67
N VAL A 93 3.97 -4.20 6.74
CA VAL A 93 2.87 -5.16 6.84
C VAL A 93 3.08 -6.12 8.03
N SER A 94 4.31 -6.58 8.25
CA SER A 94 4.63 -7.47 9.36
C SER A 94 4.43 -6.82 10.73
N GLU A 95 4.77 -5.52 10.88
CA GLU A 95 4.57 -4.79 12.13
C GLU A 95 3.10 -4.44 12.34
N ALA A 96 2.37 -4.04 11.30
CA ALA A 96 0.92 -3.87 11.37
C ALA A 96 0.24 -5.17 11.87
N LYS A 97 0.68 -6.32 11.34
CA LYS A 97 0.23 -7.64 11.76
C LYS A 97 0.53 -7.89 13.25
N LYS A 98 1.78 -7.71 13.66
CA LYS A 98 2.21 -7.91 15.05
C LYS A 98 1.38 -7.11 16.06
N TYR A 99 0.95 -5.90 15.69
CA TYR A 99 0.18 -5.00 16.55
C TYR A 99 -1.33 -5.04 16.30
N LYS A 100 -1.84 -6.04 15.58
CA LYS A 100 -3.27 -6.22 15.33
C LYS A 100 -3.95 -5.05 14.58
N ILE A 101 -3.21 -4.36 13.70
CA ILE A 101 -3.69 -3.23 12.88
C ILE A 101 -3.85 -3.66 11.41
N ARG A 102 -5.02 -3.37 10.83
CA ARG A 102 -5.32 -3.64 9.41
C ARG A 102 -4.83 -2.50 8.52
N LEU A 103 -4.55 -2.79 7.25
CA LEU A 103 -4.01 -1.80 6.31
C LEU A 103 -4.98 -1.44 5.18
N ILE A 104 -5.06 -0.14 4.89
CA ILE A 104 -5.54 0.40 3.62
C ILE A 104 -4.30 0.86 2.85
N LEU A 105 -4.00 0.19 1.74
CA LEU A 105 -2.87 0.52 0.89
C LEU A 105 -3.33 1.32 -0.33
N SER A 106 -2.95 2.59 -0.39
CA SER A 106 -3.09 3.39 -1.60
C SER A 106 -2.02 2.97 -2.62
N LEU A 107 -2.41 2.74 -3.87
CA LEU A 107 -1.53 2.21 -4.93
C LEU A 107 -1.00 3.26 -5.92
N VAL A 108 -1.54 4.47 -5.88
CA VAL A 108 -1.07 5.62 -6.66
C VAL A 108 -1.60 6.90 -6.01
N ASN A 109 -1.05 8.06 -6.37
CA ASN A 109 -1.52 9.37 -5.95
C ASN A 109 -2.12 10.18 -7.11
N ASN A 110 -3.08 11.05 -6.80
CA ASN A 110 -3.51 12.10 -7.74
C ASN A 110 -2.53 13.28 -7.74
N TRP A 111 -1.86 13.52 -6.62
CA TRP A 111 -0.94 14.65 -6.42
C TRP A 111 0.51 14.23 -6.60
N GLU A 112 1.41 15.20 -6.73
CA GLU A 112 2.83 14.98 -7.06
C GLU A 112 3.67 14.35 -5.93
N ALA A 113 3.16 14.39 -4.70
CA ALA A 113 3.87 13.83 -3.55
C ALA A 113 4.08 12.33 -3.77
N TYR A 114 5.36 11.92 -3.78
CA TYR A 114 5.80 10.54 -4.00
C TYR A 114 5.44 10.04 -5.42
N GLY A 115 5.31 10.96 -6.36
CA GLY A 115 5.05 10.68 -7.77
C GLY A 115 3.58 10.84 -8.14
N GLY A 116 2.84 9.75 -8.29
CA GLY A 116 1.43 9.80 -8.68
C GLY A 116 1.21 9.97 -10.19
N LYS A 117 -0.01 10.34 -10.59
CA LYS A 117 -0.44 10.37 -12.01
C LYS A 117 0.49 11.17 -12.93
N ALA A 118 1.02 12.30 -12.44
CA ALA A 118 1.96 13.14 -13.18
C ALA A 118 3.26 12.38 -13.52
N GLN A 119 3.72 11.50 -12.63
CA GLN A 119 4.90 10.67 -12.89
C GLN A 119 4.63 9.62 -13.98
N TYR A 120 3.42 9.05 -14.02
CA TYR A 120 3.02 8.14 -15.08
C TYR A 120 2.99 8.84 -16.44
N VAL A 121 2.49 10.08 -16.50
CA VAL A 121 2.54 10.91 -17.71
C VAL A 121 3.97 11.22 -18.13
N LYS A 122 4.86 11.56 -17.19
CA LYS A 122 6.29 11.73 -17.47
C LYS A 122 6.93 10.47 -18.07
N TRP A 123 6.64 9.29 -17.53
CA TRP A 123 7.11 8.03 -18.10
C TRP A 123 6.54 7.77 -19.50
N GLY A 124 5.27 8.10 -19.74
CA GLY A 124 4.65 8.01 -21.06
C GLY A 124 5.35 8.90 -22.09
N ASN A 125 5.58 10.17 -21.76
CA ASN A 125 6.28 11.11 -22.65
C ASN A 125 7.73 10.68 -22.90
N ALA A 126 8.43 10.17 -21.88
CA ALA A 126 9.77 9.60 -22.05
C ALA A 126 9.80 8.36 -22.96
N ALA A 127 8.68 7.63 -23.06
CA ALA A 127 8.49 6.51 -23.99
C ALA A 127 8.02 6.94 -25.40
N GLY A 128 7.95 8.25 -25.68
CA GLY A 128 7.60 8.79 -26.99
C GLY A 128 6.10 9.07 -27.19
N LEU A 129 5.29 9.01 -26.13
CA LEU A 129 3.89 9.47 -26.19
C LEU A 129 3.85 11.01 -26.24
N ASN A 130 2.76 11.57 -26.77
CA ASN A 130 2.51 13.01 -26.77
C ASN A 130 1.34 13.33 -25.82
N LEU A 131 1.61 13.29 -24.52
CA LEU A 131 0.64 13.53 -23.45
C LEU A 131 0.77 14.96 -22.96
N THR A 132 -0.37 15.64 -22.79
CA THR A 132 -0.42 17.07 -22.49
C THR A 132 -1.13 17.40 -21.18
N SER A 133 -1.76 16.40 -20.56
CA SER A 133 -2.47 16.53 -19.29
C SER A 133 -2.12 15.38 -18.36
N ASP A 134 -2.02 15.67 -17.05
CA ASP A 134 -1.91 14.63 -16.03
C ASP A 134 -3.12 13.69 -16.00
N ASP A 135 -4.28 14.16 -16.49
CA ASP A 135 -5.50 13.35 -16.59
C ASP A 135 -5.47 12.34 -17.73
N ASP A 136 -4.46 12.41 -18.61
CA ASP A 136 -4.17 11.36 -19.60
C ASP A 136 -3.87 10.01 -18.90
N PHE A 137 -3.48 10.03 -17.62
CA PHE A 137 -3.38 8.85 -16.76
C PHE A 137 -4.66 8.00 -16.75
N PHE A 138 -5.83 8.64 -16.74
CA PHE A 138 -7.11 7.95 -16.63
C PHE A 138 -7.63 7.42 -17.98
N SER A 139 -7.20 8.03 -19.09
CA SER A 139 -7.73 7.74 -20.42
C SER A 139 -6.78 6.92 -21.28
N HIS A 140 -5.48 7.20 -21.24
CA HIS A 140 -4.49 6.65 -22.17
C HIS A 140 -4.23 5.15 -21.90
N PRO A 141 -4.33 4.28 -22.92
CA PRO A 141 -4.19 2.83 -22.75
C PRO A 141 -2.85 2.43 -22.13
N THR A 142 -1.74 2.97 -22.63
CA THR A 142 -0.40 2.67 -22.10
C THR A 142 -0.24 3.01 -20.62
N LEU A 143 -0.78 4.14 -20.16
CA LEU A 143 -0.67 4.54 -18.75
C LEU A 143 -1.54 3.67 -17.85
N LYS A 144 -2.74 3.31 -18.31
CA LYS A 144 -3.58 2.31 -17.63
C LYS A 144 -2.86 0.96 -17.52
N ASP A 145 -2.11 0.55 -18.54
CA ASP A 145 -1.36 -0.70 -18.52
C ASP A 145 -0.17 -0.64 -17.56
N TYR A 146 0.54 0.49 -17.48
CA TYR A 146 1.55 0.71 -16.44
C TYR A 146 0.97 0.59 -15.04
N TYR A 147 -0.19 1.22 -14.78
CA TYR A 147 -0.86 1.16 -13.49
C TYR A 147 -1.34 -0.25 -13.17
N LYS A 148 -1.96 -0.95 -14.13
CA LYS A 148 -2.37 -2.36 -13.95
C LYS A 148 -1.18 -3.28 -13.66
N ALA A 149 -0.04 -3.05 -14.31
CA ALA A 149 1.18 -3.79 -14.01
C ALA A 149 1.65 -3.55 -12.58
N HIS A 150 1.54 -2.30 -12.08
CA HIS A 150 1.78 -1.98 -10.67
C HIS A 150 0.84 -2.70 -9.71
N VAL A 151 -0.47 -2.63 -9.95
CA VAL A 151 -1.46 -3.36 -9.15
C VAL A 151 -1.14 -4.85 -9.10
N LYS A 152 -0.77 -5.46 -10.25
CA LYS A 152 -0.40 -6.88 -10.34
C LYS A 152 0.88 -7.20 -9.55
N ALA A 153 1.92 -6.38 -9.67
CA ALA A 153 3.18 -6.57 -8.95
C ALA A 153 2.97 -6.50 -7.43
N SER A 154 2.27 -5.47 -6.96
CA SER A 154 1.93 -5.30 -5.54
C SER A 154 1.09 -6.48 -5.03
N SER A 155 0.06 -6.90 -5.77
CA SER A 155 -0.78 -8.04 -5.40
C SER A 155 -0.02 -9.37 -5.35
N PHE A 156 0.91 -9.60 -6.27
CA PHE A 156 1.75 -10.81 -6.25
C PHE A 156 2.70 -10.81 -5.05
N LYS A 157 3.30 -9.68 -4.70
CA LYS A 157 4.15 -9.56 -3.51
C LYS A 157 3.37 -9.78 -2.22
N PHE A 158 2.19 -9.18 -2.05
CA PHE A 158 1.32 -9.49 -0.90
C PHE A 158 0.93 -10.98 -0.85
N ASN A 159 0.76 -11.63 -2.00
CA ASN A 159 0.47 -13.05 -2.06
C ASN A 159 1.68 -13.97 -1.82
N THR A 160 2.92 -13.51 -1.97
CA THR A 160 4.14 -14.32 -1.73
C THR A 160 4.60 -14.27 -0.28
N LEU A 161 4.09 -13.31 0.52
CA LEU A 161 4.23 -13.27 1.99
C LEU A 161 3.33 -14.29 2.73
N LYS A 162 2.73 -15.26 2.02
CA LYS A 162 1.87 -16.30 2.58
C LYS A 162 2.67 -17.33 3.40
N PRO A 163 2.30 -17.51 4.67
CA PRO A 163 1.58 -18.69 5.13
C PRO A 163 0.07 -18.42 4.99
N PRO A 164 -0.82 -19.44 5.11
CA PRO A 164 -2.16 -19.47 4.49
C PRO A 164 -3.19 -18.37 4.84
N SER A 165 -2.86 -17.34 5.64
CA SER A 165 -3.82 -16.36 6.16
C SER A 165 -3.69 -14.93 5.61
N PHE A 166 -3.01 -14.67 4.48
CA PHE A 166 -2.80 -13.28 4.02
C PHE A 166 -3.99 -12.61 3.31
N GLY A 167 -4.95 -13.40 2.81
CA GLY A 167 -6.19 -12.88 2.22
C GLY A 167 -7.09 -12.14 3.20
N HIS A 168 -6.60 -11.89 4.41
CA HIS A 168 -7.39 -11.48 5.55
C HIS A 168 -7.01 -10.10 6.14
N TYR A 169 -6.03 -9.39 5.59
CA TYR A 169 -5.45 -8.18 6.22
C TYR A 169 -5.69 -6.86 5.49
N PHE A 170 -6.33 -6.91 4.32
CA PHE A 170 -6.57 -5.72 3.50
C PHE A 170 -8.01 -5.26 3.64
N LEU A 171 -8.22 -3.97 3.49
CA LEU A 171 -9.52 -3.43 3.11
C LEU A 171 -9.46 -3.24 1.59
N SER A 172 -10.01 -4.20 0.84
CA SER A 172 -10.26 -4.00 -0.59
C SER A 172 -11.62 -3.32 -0.72
N PHE A 173 -11.63 -2.11 -1.27
CA PHE A 173 -12.85 -1.45 -1.73
C PHE A 173 -13.12 -1.80 -3.19
#